data_AF-A0A519RNR8-F1
#
_entry.id   AF-A0A519RNR8-F1
#
_cell.length_a   1.000
_cell.length_b   1.000
_cell.length_c   1.000
_cell.angle_alpha   90.00
_cell.angle_beta   90.00
_cell.angle_gamma   90.00
#
_symmetry.space_group_name_H-M   'P 1'
#
loop_
_entity.id
_entity.type
_entity.pdbx_description
1 polymer ?
#
loop_
_entity_poly.entity_id
_entity_poly.type
_entity_poly.pdbx_seq_one_letter_code
_entity_poly.pdbx_strand_id
1 'polypeptide(L)'
;MNQTNYFRQTLQHLRYYEEILLFSNLLQVTESEQQEAVHYLAKEYCDEAVTYPFIAPSFDGEAALWAAKTVYLASQLLLYREHREADLPALFPPYQSGVTPSAVLSADLVLRFLPDVVLQLKAIDPEDALILILETHLTTWHYSGIRYALVVDSLNFSSLQSSPCLEQLYVDRAIASQNLLLAKHPAIRQNVSAALGMYAPQLWSRFHQEIQIENETH
;
A
#
# COMPACT_ATOMS: atom_id res chain seq x y z
N MET A 1 13.93 7.36 32.16
CA MET A 1 14.06 8.25 30.98
C MET A 1 13.26 7.61 29.88
N ASN A 2 12.21 8.26 29.36
CA ASN A 2 11.50 7.76 28.19
C ASN A 2 12.49 7.71 27.04
N GLN A 3 12.82 6.52 26.58
CA GLN A 3 13.65 6.34 25.39
C GLN A 3 12.85 6.86 24.21
N THR A 4 13.39 7.82 23.48
CA THR A 4 12.71 8.44 22.33
C THR A 4 12.57 7.40 21.22
N ASN A 5 11.35 6.92 21.00
CA ASN A 5 11.04 5.95 19.93
C ASN A 5 10.96 6.69 18.59
N TYR A 6 12.05 6.69 17.84
CA TYR A 6 12.15 7.38 16.55
C TYR A 6 11.31 6.68 15.47
N PHE A 7 11.24 5.35 15.51
CA PHE A 7 10.44 4.58 14.56
C PHE A 7 8.96 4.97 14.63
N ARG A 8 8.35 4.98 15.83
CA ARG A 8 6.96 5.42 16.01
C ARG A 8 6.75 6.87 15.60
N GLN A 9 7.69 7.76 15.93
CA GLN A 9 7.58 9.18 15.54
C GLN A 9 7.59 9.36 14.04
N THR A 10 8.44 8.62 13.30
CA THR A 10 8.40 8.63 11.84
C THR A 10 7.05 8.17 11.33
N LEU A 11 6.47 7.10 11.87
CA LEU A 11 5.14 6.62 11.46
C LEU A 11 4.03 7.63 11.75
N GLN A 12 4.06 8.26 12.93
CA GLN A 12 3.11 9.30 13.31
C GLN A 12 3.19 10.51 12.39
N HIS A 13 4.41 10.96 12.09
CA HIS A 13 4.63 12.09 11.19
C HIS A 13 4.18 11.75 9.77
N LEU A 14 4.55 10.57 9.27
CA LEU A 14 4.15 10.08 7.95
C LEU A 14 2.63 10.00 7.79
N ARG A 15 1.91 9.48 8.78
CA ARG A 15 0.45 9.36 8.65
C ARG A 15 -0.31 10.67 8.84
N TYR A 16 0.25 11.62 9.59
CA TYR A 16 -0.43 12.89 9.85
C TYR A 16 -0.11 13.97 8.82
N TYR A 17 1.13 14.02 8.35
CA TYR A 17 1.62 15.05 7.44
C TYR A 17 1.91 14.53 6.02
N GLU A 18 1.88 13.21 5.80
CA GLU A 18 2.32 12.57 4.55
C GLU A 18 3.79 12.88 4.18
N GLU A 19 4.59 13.22 5.20
CA GLU A 19 6.01 13.53 5.10
C GLU A 19 6.83 12.52 5.90
N ILE A 20 7.99 12.14 5.38
CA ILE A 20 8.90 11.25 6.10
C ILE A 20 9.86 12.09 6.95
N LEU A 21 9.82 11.88 8.27
CA LEU A 21 10.80 12.43 9.21
C LEU A 21 11.78 11.35 9.67
N LEU A 22 13.07 11.49 9.32
CA LEU A 22 14.14 10.59 9.75
C LEU A 22 15.09 11.32 10.70
N PHE A 23 15.41 10.67 11.83
CA PHE A 23 16.16 11.28 12.93
C PHE A 23 17.66 10.93 12.90
N SER A 24 18.00 9.75 12.39
CA SER A 24 19.38 9.24 12.22
C SER A 24 19.36 7.97 11.37
N ASN A 25 20.54 7.50 10.92
CA ASN A 25 20.69 6.23 10.21
C ASN A 25 20.46 5.05 11.16
N LEU A 26 19.19 4.68 11.36
CA LEU A 26 18.77 3.60 12.22
C LEU A 26 18.05 2.56 11.36
N LEU A 27 18.73 1.46 11.08
CA LEU A 27 18.17 0.33 10.33
C LEU A 27 17.71 -0.82 11.22
N GLN A 28 17.90 -0.68 12.54
CA GLN A 28 17.41 -1.64 13.52
C GLN A 28 16.32 -0.98 14.36
N VAL A 29 15.18 -1.66 14.44
CA VAL A 29 14.05 -1.29 15.28
C VAL A 29 14.00 -2.30 16.41
N THR A 30 14.11 -1.83 17.65
CA THR A 30 14.08 -2.69 18.85
C THR A 30 12.69 -3.29 19.06
N GLU A 31 12.59 -4.40 19.80
CA GLU A 31 11.30 -5.04 20.08
C GLU A 31 10.31 -4.10 20.79
N SER A 32 10.79 -3.28 21.74
CA SER A 32 9.96 -2.27 22.40
C SER A 32 9.40 -1.25 21.41
N GLU A 33 10.22 -0.79 20.46
CA GLU A 33 9.77 0.16 19.43
C GLU A 33 8.75 -0.48 18.48
N GLN A 34 8.93 -1.76 18.14
CA GLN A 34 7.99 -2.52 17.33
C GLN A 34 6.63 -2.66 18.05
N GLN A 35 6.62 -3.02 19.35
CA GLN A 35 5.40 -3.13 20.14
C GLN A 35 4.64 -1.81 20.23
N GLU A 36 5.37 -0.70 20.47
CA GLU A 36 4.76 0.64 20.50
C GLU A 36 4.21 1.07 19.14
N ALA A 37 4.90 0.73 18.04
CA ALA A 37 4.43 0.99 16.69
C ALA A 37 3.15 0.19 16.38
N VAL A 38 3.09 -1.09 16.73
CA VAL A 38 1.88 -1.92 16.56
C VAL A 38 0.73 -1.36 17.38
N HIS A 39 0.96 -0.95 18.62
CA HIS A 39 -0.09 -0.34 19.44
C HIS A 39 -0.63 0.96 18.81
N TYR A 40 0.25 1.81 18.29
CA TYR A 40 -0.13 3.00 17.55
C TYR A 40 -0.96 2.65 16.30
N LEU A 41 -0.46 1.75 15.45
CA LEU A 41 -1.14 1.36 14.21
C LEU A 41 -2.48 0.67 14.47
N ALA A 42 -2.64 -0.07 15.58
CA ALA A 42 -3.92 -0.64 15.98
C ALA A 42 -4.97 0.44 16.27
N LYS A 43 -4.57 1.53 16.95
CA LYS A 43 -5.45 2.68 17.18
C LYS A 43 -5.86 3.33 15.87
N GLU A 44 -4.90 3.58 15.01
CA GLU A 44 -5.15 4.20 13.70
C GLU A 44 -6.02 3.34 12.79
N TYR A 45 -5.86 2.01 12.87
CA TYR A 45 -6.77 1.08 12.20
C TYR A 45 -8.19 1.22 12.71
N CYS A 46 -8.38 1.22 14.04
CA CYS A 46 -9.70 1.40 14.64
C CYS A 46 -10.34 2.72 14.19
N ASP A 47 -9.57 3.80 14.14
CA ASP A 47 -10.04 5.12 13.73
C ASP A 47 -10.43 5.15 12.23
N GLU A 48 -9.60 4.59 11.32
CA GLU A 48 -9.94 4.46 9.89
C GLU A 48 -11.16 3.54 9.66
N ALA A 49 -11.22 2.40 10.36
CA ALA A 49 -12.23 1.37 10.18
C ALA A 49 -13.66 1.82 10.50
N VAL A 50 -13.84 2.89 11.29
CA VAL A 50 -15.15 3.51 11.53
C VAL A 50 -15.81 3.98 10.23
N THR A 51 -14.99 4.35 9.24
CA THR A 51 -15.46 4.87 7.95
C THR A 51 -15.49 3.81 6.85
N TYR A 52 -15.04 2.59 7.13
CA TYR A 52 -15.00 1.55 6.13
C TYR A 52 -16.40 1.05 5.78
N PRO A 53 -16.64 0.67 4.51
CA PRO A 53 -17.90 0.09 4.10
C PRO A 53 -18.04 -1.33 4.67
N PHE A 54 -19.29 -1.77 4.87
CA PHE A 54 -19.61 -3.10 5.39
C PHE A 54 -18.97 -3.38 6.76
N ILE A 55 -18.64 -4.65 7.04
CA ILE A 55 -17.93 -5.06 8.25
C ILE A 55 -16.44 -5.05 7.93
N ALA A 56 -15.70 -4.18 8.61
CA ALA A 56 -14.26 -4.13 8.50
C ALA A 56 -13.61 -5.44 9.00
N PRO A 57 -12.63 -6.00 8.28
CA PRO A 57 -11.78 -7.07 8.79
C PRO A 57 -11.10 -6.69 10.11
N SER A 58 -10.65 -7.68 10.89
CA SER A 58 -9.87 -7.40 12.10
C SER A 58 -8.49 -6.84 11.77
N PHE A 59 -7.90 -6.09 12.70
CA PHE A 59 -6.51 -5.64 12.61
C PHE A 59 -5.52 -6.82 12.65
N ASP A 60 -4.50 -6.75 11.80
CA ASP A 60 -3.36 -7.68 11.72
C ASP A 60 -2.07 -6.93 12.05
N GLY A 61 -1.60 -7.10 13.29
CA GLY A 61 -0.42 -6.40 13.80
C GLY A 61 0.88 -6.84 13.13
N GLU A 62 0.98 -8.08 12.65
CA GLU A 62 2.17 -8.58 11.97
C GLU A 62 2.31 -7.93 10.59
N ALA A 63 1.21 -7.84 9.84
CA ALA A 63 1.17 -7.19 8.53
C ALA A 63 1.46 -5.68 8.65
N ALA A 64 0.84 -5.02 9.64
CA ALA A 64 1.08 -3.60 9.91
C ALA A 64 2.54 -3.32 10.27
N LEU A 65 3.14 -4.14 11.13
CA LEU A 65 4.54 -3.99 11.53
C LEU A 65 5.50 -4.25 10.36
N TRP A 66 5.26 -5.31 9.58
CA TRP A 66 6.04 -5.61 8.39
C TRP A 66 6.03 -4.43 7.41
N ALA A 67 4.86 -3.89 7.09
CA ALA A 67 4.71 -2.74 6.21
C ALA A 67 5.43 -1.50 6.76
N ALA A 68 5.28 -1.23 8.06
CA ALA A 68 5.93 -0.11 8.72
C ALA A 68 7.46 -0.21 8.64
N LYS A 69 8.02 -1.40 8.87
CA LYS A 69 9.47 -1.64 8.73
C LYS A 69 9.92 -1.47 7.28
N THR A 70 9.17 -2.00 6.31
CA THR A 70 9.48 -1.86 4.88
C THR A 70 9.56 -0.40 4.46
N VAL A 71 8.55 0.41 4.78
CA VAL A 71 8.56 1.84 4.40
C VAL A 71 9.66 2.60 5.13
N TYR A 72 9.83 2.35 6.43
CA TYR A 72 10.86 3.01 7.22
C TYR A 72 12.28 2.71 6.70
N LEU A 73 12.61 1.43 6.48
CA LEU A 73 13.92 1.03 5.98
C LEU A 73 14.17 1.51 4.54
N ALA A 74 13.16 1.45 3.67
CA ALA A 74 13.27 1.99 2.32
C ALA A 74 13.56 3.50 2.34
N SER A 75 12.89 4.23 3.24
CA SER A 75 13.11 5.65 3.44
C SER A 75 14.51 5.95 4.00
N GLN A 76 15.00 5.13 4.93
CA GLN A 76 16.36 5.26 5.47
C GLN A 76 17.41 5.06 4.37
N LEU A 77 17.24 4.04 3.52
CA LEU A 77 18.16 3.76 2.41
C LEU A 77 18.10 4.79 1.28
N LEU A 78 17.04 5.60 1.19
CA LEU A 78 16.96 6.77 0.30
C LEU A 78 18.01 7.83 0.68
N LEU A 79 18.24 8.04 1.99
CA LEU A 79 19.18 9.04 2.50
C LEU A 79 20.56 8.46 2.82
N TYR A 80 20.62 7.22 3.30
CA TYR A 80 21.83 6.57 3.83
C TYR A 80 22.13 5.28 3.07
N ARG A 81 22.51 5.42 1.79
CA ARG A 81 22.84 4.28 0.94
C ARG A 81 24.26 3.75 1.18
N GLU A 82 24.43 3.00 2.27
CA GLU A 82 25.70 2.36 2.66
C GLU A 82 25.72 0.84 2.42
N HIS A 83 24.53 0.24 2.20
CA HIS A 83 24.35 -1.20 2.13
C HIS A 83 24.62 -1.73 0.72
N ARG A 84 25.19 -2.94 0.64
CA ARG A 84 25.42 -3.61 -0.64
C ARG A 84 24.12 -4.25 -1.10
N GLU A 85 23.97 -4.43 -2.40
CA GLU A 85 22.80 -5.09 -3.00
C GLU A 85 22.53 -6.47 -2.39
N ALA A 86 23.59 -7.20 -2.06
CA ALA A 86 23.50 -8.53 -1.44
C ALA A 86 22.84 -8.52 -0.04
N ASP A 87 22.81 -7.38 0.65
CA ASP A 87 22.24 -7.25 1.99
C ASP A 87 20.72 -6.92 1.95
N LEU A 88 20.22 -6.42 0.82
CA LEU A 88 18.84 -5.95 0.68
C LEU A 88 17.79 -7.03 0.94
N PRO A 89 17.93 -8.29 0.47
CA PRO A 89 16.93 -9.33 0.74
C PRO A 89 16.72 -9.62 2.24
N ALA A 90 17.76 -9.42 3.06
CA ALA A 90 17.67 -9.59 4.51
C ALA A 90 16.95 -8.41 5.19
N LEU A 91 17.06 -7.20 4.63
CA LEU A 91 16.39 -6.00 5.13
C LEU A 91 14.90 -5.96 4.73
N PHE A 92 14.56 -6.53 3.58
CA PHE A 92 13.20 -6.56 3.02
C PHE A 92 12.71 -8.00 2.81
N PRO A 93 12.55 -8.78 3.90
CA PRO A 93 12.02 -10.13 3.77
C PRO A 93 10.57 -10.09 3.27
N PRO A 94 10.13 -11.07 2.46
CA PRO A 94 8.72 -11.19 2.13
C PRO A 94 7.91 -11.44 3.39
N TYR A 95 6.69 -10.94 3.42
CA TYR A 95 5.73 -11.26 4.47
C TYR A 95 5.45 -12.77 4.48
N GLN A 96 5.52 -13.39 5.66
CA GLN A 96 5.51 -14.84 5.80
C GLN A 96 4.09 -15.43 5.99
N SER A 97 3.15 -14.61 6.41
CA SER A 97 1.75 -15.01 6.62
C SER A 97 0.93 -14.75 5.35
N GLY A 98 -0.32 -15.22 5.31
CA GLY A 98 -1.19 -15.05 4.14
C GLY A 98 -1.63 -13.60 3.90
N VAL A 99 -1.75 -13.20 2.63
CA VAL A 99 -2.29 -11.88 2.24
C VAL A 99 -3.82 -11.90 2.36
N THR A 100 -4.32 -11.88 3.59
CA THR A 100 -5.75 -11.84 3.92
C THR A 100 -6.31 -10.40 3.86
N PRO A 101 -7.64 -10.18 3.86
CA PRO A 101 -8.20 -8.83 3.93
C PRO A 101 -7.73 -8.03 5.15
N SER A 102 -7.64 -8.69 6.32
CA SER A 102 -7.07 -8.13 7.54
C SER A 102 -5.64 -7.67 7.35
N ALA A 103 -4.80 -8.54 6.77
CA ALA A 103 -3.41 -8.21 6.48
C ALA A 103 -3.32 -7.03 5.51
N VAL A 104 -4.09 -7.05 4.42
CA VAL A 104 -4.09 -6.00 3.38
C VAL A 104 -4.39 -4.63 3.98
N LEU A 105 -5.50 -4.49 4.71
CA LEU A 105 -5.89 -3.19 5.27
C LEU A 105 -4.94 -2.73 6.39
N SER A 106 -4.38 -3.67 7.16
CA SER A 106 -3.44 -3.34 8.23
C SER A 106 -2.07 -2.92 7.70
N ALA A 107 -1.56 -3.59 6.66
CA ALA A 107 -0.34 -3.19 5.97
C ALA A 107 -0.52 -1.82 5.28
N ASP A 108 -1.69 -1.59 4.69
CA ASP A 108 -2.00 -0.39 3.93
C ASP A 108 -1.92 0.92 4.74
N LEU A 109 -2.06 0.86 6.07
CA LEU A 109 -1.90 2.02 6.96
C LEU A 109 -0.58 2.76 6.72
N VAL A 110 0.48 2.03 6.34
CA VAL A 110 1.80 2.60 6.08
C VAL A 110 2.28 2.28 4.67
N LEU A 111 2.00 1.09 4.13
CA LEU A 111 2.52 0.69 2.82
C LEU A 111 1.99 1.57 1.68
N ARG A 112 0.87 2.29 1.86
CA ARG A 112 0.33 3.24 0.87
C ARG A 112 1.27 4.41 0.52
N PHE A 113 2.28 4.67 1.36
CA PHE A 113 3.33 5.67 1.11
C PHE A 113 4.55 5.12 0.35
N LEU A 114 4.65 3.79 0.22
CA LEU A 114 5.77 3.15 -0.47
C LEU A 114 5.91 3.55 -1.96
N PRO A 115 4.83 3.76 -2.74
CA PRO A 115 4.94 4.22 -4.12
C PRO A 115 5.79 5.49 -4.27
N ASP A 116 5.61 6.47 -3.38
CA ASP A 116 6.36 7.72 -3.43
C ASP A 116 7.85 7.50 -3.12
N VAL A 117 8.16 6.62 -2.17
CA VAL A 117 9.56 6.22 -1.89
C VAL A 117 10.21 5.57 -3.11
N VAL A 118 9.50 4.69 -3.82
CA VAL A 118 9.99 4.05 -5.06
C VAL A 118 10.22 5.09 -6.16
N LEU A 119 9.31 6.06 -6.32
CA LEU A 119 9.48 7.15 -7.29
C LEU A 119 10.71 8.00 -6.98
N GLN A 120 10.97 8.31 -5.71
CA GLN A 120 12.18 9.02 -5.29
C GLN A 120 13.45 8.20 -5.56
N LEU A 121 13.44 6.90 -5.25
CA LEU A 121 14.56 6.01 -5.57
C LEU A 121 14.87 6.03 -7.08
N LYS A 122 13.84 5.86 -7.93
CA LYS A 122 13.99 5.92 -9.39
C LYS A 122 14.54 7.25 -9.90
N ALA A 123 14.18 8.35 -9.25
CA ALA A 123 14.67 9.68 -9.62
C ALA A 123 16.15 9.89 -9.25
N ILE A 124 16.62 9.24 -8.18
CA ILE A 124 18.01 9.30 -7.72
C ILE A 124 18.89 8.35 -8.55
N ASP A 125 18.49 7.08 -8.63
CA ASP A 125 19.18 6.03 -9.38
C ASP A 125 18.15 5.01 -9.93
N PRO A 126 17.82 5.05 -11.23
CA PRO A 126 16.83 4.15 -11.82
C PRO A 126 17.27 2.67 -11.84
N GLU A 127 18.56 2.39 -11.67
CA GLU A 127 19.12 1.03 -11.68
C GLU A 127 19.32 0.47 -10.25
N ASP A 128 18.88 1.19 -9.21
CA ASP A 128 19.00 0.73 -7.83
C ASP A 128 18.23 -0.58 -7.62
N ALA A 129 18.96 -1.64 -7.23
CA ALA A 129 18.40 -2.98 -6.98
C ALA A 129 17.25 -3.01 -5.95
N LEU A 130 17.13 -2.01 -5.07
CA LEU A 130 16.03 -1.88 -4.11
C LEU A 130 14.69 -1.64 -4.82
N ILE A 131 14.68 -0.96 -5.97
CA ILE A 131 13.45 -0.66 -6.72
C ILE A 131 12.69 -1.95 -7.04
N LEU A 132 13.38 -2.96 -7.57
CA LEU A 132 12.77 -4.24 -7.94
C LEU A 132 12.15 -4.96 -6.73
N ILE A 133 12.81 -4.89 -5.57
CA ILE A 133 12.32 -5.51 -4.34
C ILE A 133 11.03 -4.82 -3.88
N LEU A 134 11.02 -3.48 -3.85
CA LEU A 134 9.86 -2.71 -3.41
C LEU A 134 8.70 -2.81 -4.41
N GLU A 135 8.95 -2.87 -5.71
CA GLU A 135 7.93 -3.12 -6.72
C GLU A 135 7.33 -4.53 -6.60
N THR A 136 8.14 -5.53 -6.23
CA THR A 136 7.64 -6.88 -5.93
C THR A 136 6.68 -6.86 -4.74
N HIS A 137 7.02 -6.09 -3.68
CA HIS A 137 6.11 -5.87 -2.56
C HIS A 137 4.83 -5.14 -3.00
N LEU A 138 4.94 -4.05 -3.77
CA LEU A 138 3.76 -3.33 -4.26
C LEU A 138 2.88 -4.18 -5.17
N THR A 139 3.44 -5.09 -5.97
CA THR A 139 2.68 -6.03 -6.81
C THR A 139 1.90 -7.03 -5.95
N THR A 140 2.52 -7.53 -4.88
CA THR A 140 1.86 -8.44 -3.93
C THR A 140 0.78 -7.73 -3.11
N TRP A 141 1.08 -6.51 -2.68
CA TRP A 141 0.23 -5.66 -1.83
C TRP A 141 -0.40 -4.53 -2.62
N HIS A 142 -0.97 -4.89 -3.77
CA HIS A 142 -1.37 -3.95 -4.82
C HIS A 142 -2.44 -2.94 -4.40
N TYR A 143 -3.21 -3.21 -3.34
CA TYR A 143 -4.12 -2.22 -2.76
C TYR A 143 -3.40 -0.94 -2.31
N SER A 144 -2.20 -1.07 -1.75
CA SER A 144 -1.32 0.06 -1.37
C SER A 144 -0.59 0.65 -2.58
N GLY A 145 -0.44 -0.13 -3.64
CA GLY A 145 0.17 0.28 -4.90
C GLY A 145 -0.80 0.79 -5.97
N ILE A 146 -2.09 1.01 -5.67
CA ILE A 146 -3.08 1.41 -6.69
C ILE A 146 -2.69 2.71 -7.42
N ARG A 147 -2.02 3.63 -6.74
CA ARG A 147 -1.52 4.89 -7.33
C ARG A 147 -0.22 4.73 -8.11
N TYR A 148 0.36 3.54 -8.10
CA TYR A 148 1.60 3.19 -8.77
C TYR A 148 1.33 2.50 -10.11
N ALA A 149 2.28 2.60 -11.05
CA ALA A 149 2.20 1.96 -12.37
C ALA A 149 2.50 0.46 -12.29
N LEU A 150 1.61 -0.31 -11.66
CA LEU A 150 1.71 -1.76 -11.53
C LEU A 150 1.37 -2.49 -12.84
N VAL A 151 1.99 -3.64 -13.05
CA VAL A 151 1.65 -4.56 -14.15
C VAL A 151 0.40 -5.35 -13.77
N VAL A 152 -0.77 -4.84 -14.18
CA VAL A 152 -2.09 -5.30 -13.74
C VAL A 152 -2.33 -6.80 -14.01
N ASP A 153 -1.82 -7.34 -15.12
CA ASP A 153 -2.03 -8.74 -15.51
C ASP A 153 -1.39 -9.76 -14.54
N SER A 154 -0.44 -9.32 -13.72
CA SER A 154 0.24 -10.16 -12.72
C SER A 154 -0.41 -10.13 -11.33
N LEU A 155 -1.44 -9.30 -11.13
CA LEU A 155 -2.02 -9.07 -9.83
C LEU A 155 -2.94 -10.21 -9.39
N ASN A 156 -2.79 -10.63 -8.13
CA ASN A 156 -3.66 -11.64 -7.52
C ASN A 156 -4.78 -10.97 -6.71
N PHE A 157 -6.03 -11.16 -7.15
CA PHE A 157 -7.22 -10.59 -6.52
C PHE A 157 -7.94 -11.56 -5.57
N SER A 158 -7.36 -12.71 -5.23
CA SER A 158 -8.03 -13.74 -4.40
C SER A 158 -8.46 -13.22 -3.02
N SER A 159 -7.71 -12.27 -2.44
CA SER A 159 -8.05 -11.68 -1.14
C SER A 159 -9.31 -10.81 -1.20
N LEU A 160 -9.58 -10.11 -2.30
CA LEU A 160 -10.76 -9.25 -2.44
C LEU A 160 -12.06 -10.05 -2.31
N GLN A 161 -12.11 -11.24 -2.92
CA GLN A 161 -13.31 -12.10 -2.94
C GLN A 161 -13.76 -12.56 -1.55
N SER A 162 -12.86 -12.50 -0.55
CA SER A 162 -13.15 -12.90 0.82
C SER A 162 -13.69 -11.79 1.71
N SER A 163 -13.81 -10.54 1.21
CA SER A 163 -14.25 -9.39 2.02
C SER A 163 -14.92 -8.30 1.16
N PRO A 164 -16.25 -8.10 1.27
CA PRO A 164 -16.96 -6.98 0.64
C PRO A 164 -16.43 -5.61 1.05
N CYS A 165 -15.93 -5.46 2.30
CA CYS A 165 -15.29 -4.23 2.78
C CYS A 165 -14.08 -3.86 1.92
N LEU A 166 -13.07 -4.74 1.88
CA LEU A 166 -11.88 -4.56 1.05
C LEU A 166 -12.23 -4.38 -0.44
N GLU A 167 -13.17 -5.16 -0.99
CA GLU A 167 -13.59 -5.04 -2.38
C GLU A 167 -14.12 -3.62 -2.71
N GLN A 168 -15.01 -3.08 -1.88
CA GLN A 168 -15.53 -1.73 -2.07
C GLN A 168 -14.45 -0.66 -1.92
N LEU A 169 -13.61 -0.76 -0.89
CA LEU A 169 -12.48 0.15 -0.70
C LEU A 169 -11.51 0.14 -1.89
N TYR A 170 -11.29 -1.04 -2.48
CA TYR A 170 -10.45 -1.20 -3.66
C TYR A 170 -11.04 -0.49 -4.87
N VAL A 171 -12.34 -0.67 -5.11
CA VAL A 171 -13.09 0.01 -6.18
C VAL A 171 -13.06 1.52 -5.99
N ASP A 172 -13.35 2.01 -4.79
CA ASP A 172 -13.35 3.44 -4.46
C ASP A 172 -11.98 4.05 -4.73
N ARG A 173 -10.90 3.37 -4.32
CA ARG A 173 -9.53 3.84 -4.55
C ARG A 173 -9.13 3.78 -6.03
N ALA A 174 -9.56 2.77 -6.78
CA ALA A 174 -9.33 2.71 -8.23
C ALA A 174 -10.03 3.87 -8.96
N ILE A 175 -11.26 4.22 -8.55
CA ILE A 175 -12.01 5.37 -9.07
C ILE A 175 -11.32 6.68 -8.69
N ALA A 176 -10.99 6.88 -7.41
CA ALA A 176 -10.36 8.10 -6.91
C ALA A 176 -9.00 8.38 -7.57
N SER A 177 -8.23 7.32 -7.85
CA SER A 177 -6.94 7.41 -8.54
C SER A 177 -7.06 7.48 -10.07
N GLN A 178 -8.26 7.34 -10.62
CA GLN A 178 -8.52 7.18 -12.05
C GLN A 178 -7.60 6.13 -12.71
N ASN A 179 -7.30 5.04 -11.99
CA ASN A 179 -6.45 3.97 -12.52
C ASN A 179 -7.23 3.11 -13.52
N LEU A 180 -7.19 3.52 -14.80
CA LEU A 180 -7.95 2.91 -15.88
C LEU A 180 -7.59 1.43 -16.11
N LEU A 181 -6.29 1.10 -16.06
CA LEU A 181 -5.84 -0.28 -16.29
C LEU A 181 -6.42 -1.22 -15.23
N LEU A 182 -6.40 -0.78 -13.97
CA LEU A 182 -6.95 -1.55 -12.87
C LEU A 182 -8.48 -1.61 -12.93
N ALA A 183 -9.15 -0.50 -13.21
CA ALA A 183 -10.60 -0.43 -13.33
C ALA A 183 -11.16 -1.29 -14.47
N LYS A 184 -10.36 -1.56 -15.51
CA LYS A 184 -10.73 -2.46 -16.61
C LYS A 184 -10.46 -3.94 -16.31
N HIS A 185 -9.71 -4.24 -15.24
CA HIS A 185 -9.39 -5.62 -14.90
C HIS A 185 -10.65 -6.43 -14.58
N PRO A 186 -10.82 -7.66 -15.12
CA PRO A 186 -12.03 -8.46 -14.95
C PRO A 186 -12.47 -8.67 -13.50
N ALA A 187 -11.51 -8.69 -12.56
CA ALA A 187 -11.79 -8.90 -11.14
C ALA A 187 -12.59 -7.77 -10.48
N ILE A 188 -12.51 -6.53 -10.99
CA ILE A 188 -13.20 -5.37 -10.37
C ILE A 188 -14.03 -4.54 -11.35
N ARG A 189 -13.91 -4.76 -12.66
CA ARG A 189 -14.57 -3.96 -13.71
C ARG A 189 -16.06 -3.79 -13.48
N GLN A 190 -16.75 -4.89 -13.19
CA GLN A 190 -18.20 -4.85 -12.94
C GLN A 190 -18.54 -3.99 -11.72
N ASN A 191 -17.75 -4.07 -10.66
CA ASN A 191 -17.98 -3.29 -9.44
C ASN A 191 -17.69 -1.81 -9.66
N VAL A 192 -16.66 -1.47 -10.44
CA VAL A 192 -16.39 -0.08 -10.84
C VAL A 192 -17.55 0.47 -11.66
N SER A 193 -18.04 -0.27 -12.65
CA SER A 193 -19.21 0.14 -13.44
C SER A 193 -20.46 0.29 -12.57
N ALA A 194 -20.69 -0.61 -11.61
CA ALA A 194 -21.82 -0.53 -10.69
C ALA A 194 -21.72 0.68 -9.75
N ALA A 195 -20.54 0.96 -9.20
CA ALA A 195 -20.29 2.09 -8.31
C ALA A 195 -20.50 3.45 -9.02
N LEU A 196 -20.05 3.57 -10.28
CA LEU A 196 -20.25 4.79 -11.08
C LEU A 196 -21.69 4.91 -11.59
N GLY A 197 -22.33 3.79 -11.91
CA GLY A 197 -23.70 3.71 -12.39
C GLY A 197 -23.97 4.62 -13.59
N MET A 198 -25.13 5.27 -13.60
CA MET A 198 -25.52 6.21 -14.66
C MET A 198 -24.68 7.50 -14.70
N TYR A 199 -23.89 7.76 -13.65
CA TYR A 199 -23.04 8.94 -13.54
C TYR A 199 -21.62 8.71 -14.07
N ALA A 200 -21.31 7.52 -14.61
CA ALA A 200 -20.02 7.21 -15.23
C ALA A 200 -19.56 8.27 -16.26
N PRO A 201 -20.42 8.81 -17.15
CA PRO A 201 -20.00 9.86 -18.10
C PRO A 201 -19.49 11.14 -17.43
N GLN A 202 -20.02 11.49 -16.25
CA GLN A 202 -19.66 12.71 -15.52
C GLN A 202 -18.52 12.49 -14.53
N LEU A 203 -18.54 11.37 -13.81
CA LEU A 203 -17.57 11.07 -12.76
C LEU A 203 -16.25 10.51 -13.33
N TRP A 204 -16.31 9.77 -14.45
CA TRP A 204 -15.12 9.23 -15.10
C TRP A 204 -15.36 8.93 -16.60
N SER A 205 -15.44 10.00 -17.40
CA SER A 205 -15.73 9.93 -18.84
C SER A 205 -14.84 8.97 -19.63
N ARG A 206 -13.52 8.97 -19.34
CA ARG A 206 -12.55 8.09 -20.02
C ARG A 206 -12.85 6.61 -19.81
N PHE A 207 -13.15 6.19 -18.58
CA PHE A 207 -13.53 4.80 -18.30
C PHE A 207 -14.83 4.43 -19.02
N HIS A 208 -15.83 5.32 -19.00
CA HIS A 208 -17.10 5.08 -19.68
C HIS A 208 -16.92 4.82 -21.19
N GLN A 209 -16.11 5.64 -21.87
CA GLN A 209 -15.83 5.49 -23.31
C GLN A 209 -15.13 4.17 -23.64
N GLU A 210 -14.12 3.79 -22.86
CA GLU A 210 -13.36 2.55 -23.06
C GLU A 210 -14.24 1.30 -22.94
N ILE A 211 -15.15 1.28 -21.96
CA ILE A 211 -16.08 0.16 -21.77
C ILE A 211 -17.11 0.08 -22.91
N GLN A 212 -17.56 1.21 -23.46
CA GLN A 212 -18.46 1.21 -24.62
C GLN A 212 -17.78 0.62 -25.86
N ILE A 213 -16.54 1.04 -26.15
CA ILE A 213 -15.76 0.54 -27.29
C ILE A 213 -15.58 -0.98 -27.20
N GLU A 214 -15.21 -1.50 -26.04
CA GLU A 214 -15.04 -2.95 -25.82
C GLU A 214 -16.33 -3.74 -26.02
N ASN A 215 -17.47 -3.19 -25.58
CA ASN A 215 -18.77 -3.86 -25.75
C ASN A 215 -19.27 -3.84 -27.20
N GLU A 216 -18.81 -2.90 -28.04
CA GLU A 216 -19.16 -2.83 -29.47
C GLU A 216 -18.27 -3.72 -30.35
N THR A 217 -17.12 -4.19 -29.84
CA THR A 217 -16.17 -5.05 -30.56
C THR A 217 -16.36 -6.55 -30.32
N HIS A 218 -17.34 -6.93 -29.48
CA HIS A 218 -17.71 -8.31 -29.15
C HIS A 218 -19.15 -8.63 -29.52
#